data_AF-A0A7R9I038-F1
#
_entry.id   AF-A0A7R9I038-F1
#
_cell.length_a   1.000
_cell.length_b   1.000
_cell.length_c   1.000
_cell.angle_alpha   90.00
_cell.angle_beta   90.00
_cell.angle_gamma   90.00
#
_symmetry.space_group_name_H-M   'P 1'
#
loop_
_entity.id
_entity.type
_entity.pdbx_description
1 polymer ?
#
loop_
_entity_poly.entity_id
_entity_poly.type
_entity_poly.pdbx_seq_one_letter_code
_entity_poly.pdbx_strand_id
1 'polypeptide(L)'
;MFLTNFIPPASTPEKPVIDTRMFCGNLENLPAVRNFQTTAITRDIDSAAKFIGAGAATVGVAGSGMGIGVVFGSLILGYARNPTLKQQLFSYAIIGFALTEAMGLFWAGIGTVFGSLIIGYARNPSLKQQLFSYAILGFALSEAMGLFCLMMAFLLLFAF
;
A
#
# COMPACT_ATOMS: atom_id res chain seq x y z
N MET A 1 36.55 -3.50 68.49
CA MET A 1 35.85 -4.77 68.78
C MET A 1 34.42 -4.37 69.12
N PHE A 2 33.41 -4.36 68.25
CA PHE A 2 33.09 -5.14 67.06
C PHE A 2 32.40 -4.22 66.01
N LEU A 3 32.47 -4.59 64.74
CA LEU A 3 32.31 -3.72 63.56
C LEU A 3 30.87 -3.53 63.05
N THR A 4 30.57 -2.27 62.71
CA THR A 4 29.86 -1.71 61.52
C THR A 4 28.75 -2.48 60.76
N ASN A 5 27.63 -1.76 60.55
CA ASN A 5 26.81 -1.64 59.33
C ASN A 5 25.96 -2.83 58.84
N PHE A 6 24.64 -2.71 58.99
CA PHE A 6 23.64 -3.52 58.26
C PHE A 6 22.76 -2.59 57.39
N ILE A 7 23.18 -2.38 56.14
CA ILE A 7 22.34 -1.93 55.02
C ILE A 7 21.86 -3.20 54.29
N PRO A 8 20.54 -3.42 54.06
CA PRO A 8 20.09 -4.46 53.15
C PRO A 8 20.04 -3.95 51.69
N PRO A 9 20.63 -4.66 50.70
CA PRO A 9 20.45 -4.36 49.29
C PRO A 9 19.22 -5.07 48.68
N ALA A 10 18.74 -4.48 47.58
CA ALA A 10 17.49 -4.74 46.90
C ALA A 10 17.47 -5.97 45.95
N SER A 11 16.26 -6.52 45.79
CA SER A 11 15.61 -7.05 44.57
C SER A 11 16.36 -7.99 43.60
N THR A 12 15.95 -9.27 43.52
CA THR A 12 15.79 -10.04 42.25
C THR A 12 14.69 -11.12 42.37
N PRO A 13 13.87 -11.37 41.32
CA PRO A 13 12.72 -12.29 41.35
C PRO A 13 13.05 -13.76 41.01
N GLU A 14 12.13 -14.61 41.47
CA GLU A 14 12.07 -16.06 41.62
C GLU A 14 12.01 -16.87 40.31
N LYS A 15 12.67 -18.04 40.24
CA LYS A 15 12.49 -19.05 39.17
C LYS A 15 11.56 -20.17 39.67
N PRO A 16 10.48 -20.56 38.96
CA PRO A 16 9.70 -21.73 39.34
C PRO A 16 10.26 -23.03 38.74
N VAL A 17 10.44 -24.03 39.61
CA VAL A 17 10.85 -25.43 39.34
C VAL A 17 9.59 -26.26 39.02
N ILE A 18 9.67 -27.11 38.00
CA ILE A 18 8.57 -27.90 37.42
C ILE A 18 8.33 -29.17 38.27
N ASP A 19 7.08 -29.39 38.70
CA ASP A 19 6.62 -30.52 39.55
C ASP A 19 6.21 -31.75 38.71
N THR A 20 6.88 -32.89 38.95
CA THR A 20 6.79 -34.13 38.15
C THR A 20 5.68 -35.09 38.59
N ARG A 21 4.73 -34.70 39.44
CA ARG A 21 3.69 -35.62 39.98
C ARG A 21 2.35 -35.66 39.23
N MET A 22 2.23 -35.01 38.07
CA MET A 22 1.00 -35.03 37.24
C MET A 22 0.98 -36.16 36.19
N PHE A 23 1.77 -37.24 36.37
CA PHE A 23 2.01 -38.29 35.36
C PHE A 23 1.22 -39.60 35.55
N CYS A 24 0.21 -39.63 36.43
CA CYS A 24 -0.59 -40.84 36.69
C CYS A 24 -2.10 -40.55 36.62
N GLY A 25 -2.54 -40.08 35.45
CA GLY A 25 -3.96 -39.87 35.17
C GLY A 25 -4.22 -39.80 33.67
N ASN A 26 -4.81 -40.86 33.15
CA ASN A 26 -5.42 -40.98 31.81
C ASN A 26 -4.49 -41.27 30.63
N LEU A 27 -4.27 -42.58 30.52
CA LEU A 27 -4.02 -43.39 29.33
C LEU A 27 -5.18 -43.30 28.30
N GLU A 28 -5.63 -42.10 27.90
CA GLU A 28 -6.69 -41.86 26.91
C GLU A 28 -6.35 -40.66 25.99
N ASN A 29 -5.32 -40.83 25.16
CA ASN A 29 -5.34 -40.41 23.76
C ASN A 29 -3.93 -40.49 23.20
N LEU A 30 -3.71 -41.56 22.44
CA LEU A 30 -2.64 -41.68 21.45
C LEU A 30 -2.54 -40.37 20.66
N PRO A 31 -1.34 -39.96 20.20
CA PRO A 31 -1.24 -38.80 19.31
C PRO A 31 -2.21 -39.06 18.16
N ALA A 32 -3.28 -38.26 18.10
CA ALA A 32 -4.23 -38.31 17.01
C ALA A 32 -3.37 -38.22 15.76
N VAL A 33 -3.23 -39.35 15.05
CA VAL A 33 -2.80 -39.39 13.67
C VAL A 33 -3.72 -38.37 13.04
N ARG A 34 -3.17 -37.19 12.77
CA ARG A 34 -3.86 -36.11 12.08
C ARG A 34 -4.09 -36.69 10.69
N ASN A 35 -5.19 -37.41 10.57
CA ASN A 35 -5.85 -37.63 9.32
C ASN A 35 -5.85 -36.25 8.68
N PHE A 36 -5.12 -36.13 7.57
CA PHE A 36 -5.41 -35.14 6.57
C PHE A 36 -6.86 -35.38 6.14
N GLN A 37 -7.82 -34.93 6.95
CA GLN A 37 -9.19 -34.75 6.54
C GLN A 37 -9.15 -33.57 5.58
N THR A 38 -9.23 -33.89 4.30
CA THR A 38 -8.95 -32.99 3.18
C THR A 38 -10.00 -31.89 2.98
N THR A 39 -10.75 -31.51 4.03
CA THR A 39 -11.84 -30.52 3.96
C THR A 39 -11.64 -29.32 4.91
N ALA A 40 -10.78 -29.41 5.92
CA ALA A 40 -10.45 -28.28 6.82
C ALA A 40 -9.33 -27.38 6.25
N ILE A 41 -8.33 -27.98 5.59
CA ILE A 41 -7.18 -27.27 4.99
C ILE A 41 -7.64 -26.26 3.92
N THR A 42 -8.64 -26.63 3.11
CA THR A 42 -9.17 -25.75 2.06
C THR A 42 -9.82 -24.50 2.65
N ARG A 43 -10.57 -24.61 3.76
CA ARG A 43 -11.23 -23.47 4.40
C ARG A 43 -10.25 -22.46 4.99
N ASP A 44 -9.16 -22.93 5.58
CA ASP A 44 -8.11 -22.06 6.13
C ASP A 44 -7.37 -21.33 5.01
N ILE A 45 -7.09 -22.00 3.89
CA ILE A 45 -6.48 -21.39 2.71
C ILE A 45 -7.43 -20.37 2.05
N ASP A 46 -8.71 -20.67 1.91
CA ASP A 46 -9.71 -19.75 1.35
C ASP A 46 -9.83 -18.47 2.20
N SER A 47 -9.75 -18.61 3.53
CA SER A 47 -9.76 -17.47 4.44
C SER A 47 -8.47 -16.64 4.29
N ALA A 48 -7.30 -17.29 4.22
CA ALA A 48 -6.02 -16.61 3.98
C ALA A 48 -5.99 -15.90 2.62
N ALA A 49 -6.51 -16.54 1.57
CA ALA A 49 -6.62 -15.98 0.22
C ALA A 49 -7.53 -14.74 0.19
N LYS A 50 -8.64 -14.74 0.94
CA LYS A 50 -9.52 -13.56 1.09
C LYS A 50 -8.80 -12.39 1.75
N PHE A 51 -8.02 -12.62 2.81
CA PHE A 51 -7.27 -11.54 3.46
C PHE A 51 -6.14 -11.00 2.59
N ILE A 52 -5.45 -11.87 1.83
CA ILE A 52 -4.44 -11.43 0.87
C ILE A 52 -5.09 -10.64 -0.28
N GLY A 53 -6.22 -11.09 -0.81
CA GLY A 53 -6.99 -10.37 -1.82
C GLY A 53 -7.50 -9.01 -1.32
N ALA A 54 -7.98 -8.94 -0.08
CA ALA A 54 -8.38 -7.68 0.56
C ALA A 54 -7.19 -6.72 0.74
N GLY A 55 -6.02 -7.26 1.08
CA GLY A 55 -4.76 -6.50 1.13
C GLY A 55 -4.39 -5.92 -0.24
N ALA A 56 -4.43 -6.75 -1.30
CA ALA A 56 -4.13 -6.34 -2.67
C ALA A 56 -5.09 -5.25 -3.19
N ALA A 57 -6.38 -5.31 -2.82
CA ALA A 57 -7.35 -4.26 -3.16
C ALA A 57 -7.02 -2.92 -2.50
N THR A 58 -6.46 -2.94 -1.28
CA THR A 58 -6.12 -1.72 -0.52
C THR A 58 -4.88 -1.00 -1.07
N VAL A 59 -3.95 -1.74 -1.69
CA VAL A 59 -2.77 -1.15 -2.35
C VAL A 59 -3.18 -0.13 -3.42
N GLY A 60 -4.35 -0.32 -4.03
CA GLY A 60 -4.91 0.64 -4.96
C GLY A 60 -5.25 1.99 -4.34
N VAL A 61 -5.77 2.01 -3.12
CA VAL A 61 -6.19 3.24 -2.42
C VAL A 61 -5.00 4.02 -1.88
N ALA A 62 -4.00 3.32 -1.34
CA ALA A 62 -2.74 3.95 -0.90
C ALA A 62 -2.05 4.70 -2.05
N GLY A 63 -2.30 4.22 -3.27
CA GLY A 63 -1.80 4.82 -4.48
C GLY A 63 -2.30 6.22 -4.79
N SER A 64 -3.62 6.44 -4.71
CA SER A 64 -4.21 7.72 -5.10
C SER A 64 -3.62 8.88 -4.30
N GLY A 65 -3.36 8.67 -3.00
CA GLY A 65 -2.71 9.66 -2.13
C GLY A 65 -1.32 10.10 -2.62
N MET A 66 -0.50 9.17 -3.13
CA MET A 66 0.82 9.52 -3.64
C MET A 66 0.75 10.17 -5.03
N GLY A 67 -0.20 9.76 -5.89
CA GLY A 67 -0.43 10.43 -7.18
C GLY A 67 -0.85 11.90 -7.01
N ILE A 68 -1.79 12.17 -6.09
CA ILE A 68 -2.24 13.53 -5.76
C ILE A 68 -1.08 14.38 -5.23
N GLY A 69 -0.27 13.83 -4.34
CA GLY A 69 0.91 14.52 -3.78
C GLY A 69 1.92 14.95 -4.85
N VAL A 70 2.12 14.13 -5.89
CA VAL A 70 3.02 14.49 -7.00
C VAL A 70 2.42 15.58 -7.90
N VAL A 71 1.11 15.52 -8.20
CA VAL A 71 0.42 16.55 -9.01
C VAL A 71 0.43 17.90 -8.29
N PHE A 72 0.04 17.93 -7.02
CA PHE A 72 0.03 19.16 -6.22
C PHE A 72 1.44 19.65 -5.88
N GLY A 73 2.41 18.77 -5.62
CA GLY A 73 3.81 19.16 -5.42
C GLY A 73 4.41 19.83 -6.66
N SER A 74 4.09 19.31 -7.84
CA SER A 74 4.50 19.91 -9.12
C SER A 74 3.79 21.22 -9.40
N LEU A 75 2.51 21.35 -9.02
CA LEU A 75 1.75 22.60 -9.09
C LEU A 75 2.42 23.68 -8.25
N ILE A 76 2.74 23.41 -6.98
CA ILE A 76 3.39 24.39 -6.09
C ILE A 76 4.74 24.82 -6.68
N LEU A 77 5.53 23.88 -7.17
CA LEU A 77 6.82 24.17 -7.80
C LEU A 77 6.68 24.98 -9.10
N GLY A 78 5.69 24.67 -9.93
CA GLY A 78 5.38 25.41 -11.15
C GLY A 78 4.84 26.82 -10.87
N TYR A 79 4.01 26.95 -9.84
CA TYR A 79 3.44 28.21 -9.37
C TYR A 79 4.51 29.15 -8.81
N ALA A 80 5.49 28.60 -8.08
CA ALA A 80 6.63 29.34 -7.56
C ALA A 80 7.55 29.89 -8.66
N ARG A 81 7.58 29.23 -9.84
CA ARG A 81 8.42 29.66 -10.97
C ARG A 81 7.78 30.73 -11.84
N ASN A 82 6.45 30.69 -12.02
CA ASN A 82 5.74 31.62 -12.88
C ASN A 82 4.35 32.00 -12.31
N PRO A 83 4.24 33.10 -11.53
CA PRO A 83 3.00 33.53 -10.91
C PRO A 83 2.00 34.17 -11.89
N THR A 84 2.28 34.26 -13.18
CA THR A 84 1.37 34.81 -14.19
C THR A 84 0.42 33.76 -14.79
N LEU A 85 0.73 32.47 -14.67
CA LEU A 85 0.00 31.36 -15.34
C LEU A 85 -0.86 30.52 -14.38
N LYS A 86 -1.16 31.09 -13.20
CA LYS A 86 -1.80 30.43 -12.03
C LYS A 86 -3.10 29.70 -12.36
N GLN A 87 -4.00 30.35 -13.09
CA GLN A 87 -5.32 29.79 -13.41
C GLN A 87 -5.23 28.58 -14.35
N GLN A 88 -4.32 28.62 -15.34
CA GLN A 88 -4.14 27.50 -16.27
C GLN A 88 -3.40 26.33 -15.61
N LEU A 89 -2.36 26.60 -14.82
CA LEU A 89 -1.66 25.57 -14.06
C LEU A 89 -2.59 24.87 -13.06
N PHE A 90 -3.47 25.63 -12.40
CA PHE A 90 -4.50 25.08 -11.53
C PHE A 90 -5.51 24.23 -12.30
N SER A 91 -6.01 24.72 -13.45
CA SER A 91 -6.90 23.93 -14.31
C SER A 91 -6.27 22.61 -14.75
N TYR A 92 -4.98 22.60 -15.09
CA TYR A 92 -4.28 21.37 -15.38
C TYR A 92 -4.19 20.49 -14.12
N ALA A 93 -3.74 21.02 -12.98
CA ALA A 93 -3.64 20.22 -11.76
C ALA A 93 -4.98 19.58 -11.33
N ILE A 94 -6.10 20.26 -11.53
CA ILE A 94 -7.44 19.70 -11.26
C ILE A 94 -7.78 18.57 -12.23
N ILE A 95 -7.41 18.68 -13.52
CA ILE A 95 -7.54 17.58 -14.48
C ILE A 95 -6.66 16.40 -14.04
N GLY A 96 -5.39 16.66 -13.68
CA GLY A 96 -4.47 15.63 -13.19
C GLY A 96 -4.96 14.95 -11.89
N PHE A 97 -5.56 15.70 -10.99
CA PHE A 97 -6.21 15.20 -9.77
C PHE A 97 -7.39 14.28 -10.10
N ALA A 98 -8.31 14.74 -10.95
CA ALA A 98 -9.48 13.97 -11.36
C ALA A 98 -9.10 12.66 -12.07
N LEU A 99 -8.09 12.70 -12.95
CA LEU A 99 -7.59 11.51 -13.63
C LEU A 99 -6.88 10.54 -12.68
N THR A 100 -6.16 11.05 -11.67
CA THR A 100 -5.50 10.22 -10.66
C THR A 100 -6.51 9.48 -9.79
N GLU A 101 -7.61 10.15 -9.41
CA GLU A 101 -8.71 9.55 -8.64
C GLU A 101 -9.50 8.53 -9.46
N ALA A 102 -9.81 8.85 -10.72
CA ALA A 102 -10.52 7.93 -11.61
C ALA A 102 -9.77 6.60 -11.83
N MET A 103 -8.43 6.65 -11.76
CA MET A 103 -7.56 5.51 -12.02
C MET A 103 -7.00 4.80 -10.77
N GLY A 104 -7.35 5.24 -9.55
CA GLY A 104 -7.08 4.63 -8.24
C GLY A 104 -5.81 3.78 -8.11
N LEU A 105 -5.85 2.55 -8.65
CA LEU A 105 -4.76 1.56 -8.66
C LEU A 105 -3.47 1.97 -9.39
N PHE A 106 -3.54 2.75 -10.47
CA PHE A 106 -2.38 3.05 -11.33
C PHE A 106 -1.88 4.50 -11.18
N TRP A 107 -1.70 4.91 -9.93
CA TRP A 107 -1.38 6.27 -9.50
C TRP A 107 0.03 6.78 -9.86
N ALA A 108 1.03 5.89 -9.93
CA ALA A 108 2.43 6.28 -10.09
C ALA A 108 2.75 6.83 -11.49
N GLY A 109 2.08 6.32 -12.52
CA GLY A 109 2.27 6.75 -13.90
C GLY A 109 1.69 8.14 -14.17
N ILE A 110 0.45 8.39 -13.73
CA ILE A 110 -0.24 9.64 -14.06
C ILE A 110 0.28 10.82 -13.26
N GLY A 111 0.51 10.66 -11.95
CA GLY A 111 1.01 11.75 -11.12
C GLY A 111 2.34 12.30 -11.62
N THR A 112 3.22 11.43 -12.11
CA THR A 112 4.54 11.81 -12.65
C THR A 112 4.47 12.42 -14.05
N VAL A 113 3.61 11.91 -14.94
CA VAL A 113 3.34 12.48 -16.27
C VAL A 113 2.77 13.89 -16.13
N PHE A 114 1.77 14.05 -15.25
CA PHE A 114 1.11 15.32 -15.02
C PHE A 114 2.01 16.31 -14.25
N GLY A 115 2.83 15.82 -13.32
CA GLY A 115 3.85 16.64 -12.65
C GLY A 115 4.90 17.17 -13.61
N SER A 116 5.34 16.34 -14.57
CA SER A 116 6.27 16.74 -15.64
C SER A 116 5.64 17.74 -16.60
N LEU A 117 4.34 17.60 -16.92
CA LEU A 117 3.58 18.56 -17.71
C LEU A 117 3.54 19.94 -17.04
N ILE A 118 3.17 20.00 -15.76
CA ILE A 118 3.08 21.25 -14.99
C ILE A 118 4.44 21.94 -14.89
N ILE A 119 5.49 21.18 -14.56
CA ILE A 119 6.85 21.71 -14.44
C ILE A 119 7.41 22.13 -15.79
N GLY A 120 7.09 21.40 -16.87
CA GLY A 120 7.50 21.73 -18.24
C GLY A 120 6.81 22.98 -18.78
N TYR A 121 5.50 23.11 -18.50
CA TYR A 121 4.73 24.32 -18.81
C TYR A 121 5.28 25.55 -18.08
N ALA A 122 5.70 25.38 -16.82
CA ALA A 122 6.32 26.44 -16.04
C ALA A 122 7.73 26.81 -16.53
N ARG A 123 8.40 25.98 -17.35
CA ARG A 123 9.73 26.32 -17.93
C ARG A 123 9.58 27.02 -19.27
N ASN A 124 8.72 26.51 -20.15
CA ASN A 124 8.57 27.03 -21.52
C ASN A 124 7.08 27.09 -21.91
N PRO A 125 6.44 28.27 -21.80
CA PRO A 125 5.03 28.42 -22.20
C PRO A 125 4.83 28.40 -23.72
N SER A 126 5.86 28.27 -24.56
CA SER A 126 5.68 28.18 -26.02
C SER A 126 5.27 26.77 -26.50
N LEU A 127 5.57 25.72 -25.74
CA LEU A 127 5.41 24.31 -26.16
C LEU A 127 4.18 23.60 -25.55
N LYS A 128 3.18 24.37 -25.12
CA LYS A 128 1.99 23.90 -24.37
C LYS A 128 1.26 22.74 -25.05
N GLN A 129 1.00 22.88 -26.36
CA GLN A 129 0.20 21.95 -27.14
C GLN A 129 0.88 20.58 -27.28
N GLN A 130 2.20 20.58 -27.52
CA GLN A 130 2.97 19.35 -27.66
C GLN A 130 3.12 18.63 -26.32
N LEU A 131 3.41 19.38 -25.25
CA LEU A 131 3.49 18.82 -23.90
C LEU A 131 2.16 18.20 -23.45
N PHE A 132 1.04 18.85 -23.78
CA PHE A 132 -0.29 18.29 -23.52
C PHE A 132 -0.53 17.01 -24.34
N SER A 133 -0.16 17.00 -25.62
CA SER A 133 -0.24 15.80 -26.46
C SER A 133 0.57 14.63 -25.88
N TYR A 134 1.76 14.90 -25.32
CA TYR A 134 2.57 13.88 -24.64
C TYR A 134 1.96 13.43 -23.31
N ALA A 135 1.33 14.34 -22.57
CA ALA A 135 0.62 13.97 -21.34
C ALA A 135 -0.59 13.06 -21.62
N ILE A 136 -1.35 13.34 -22.69
CA ILE A 136 -2.47 12.50 -23.13
C ILE A 136 -1.98 11.14 -23.65
N LEU A 137 -0.84 11.08 -24.34
CA LEU A 137 -0.23 9.82 -24.74
C LEU A 137 0.16 8.97 -23.51
N GLY A 138 0.80 9.58 -22.51
CA GLY A 138 1.16 8.93 -21.25
C GLY A 138 -0.07 8.46 -20.46
N PHE A 139 -1.15 9.25 -20.46
CA PHE A 139 -2.44 8.87 -19.90
C PHE A 139 -3.03 7.63 -20.60
N ALA A 140 -3.08 7.64 -21.93
CA ALA A 140 -3.61 6.52 -22.72
C ALA A 140 -2.83 5.22 -22.52
N LEU A 141 -1.50 5.30 -22.41
CA LEU A 141 -0.65 4.15 -22.08
C LEU A 141 -0.90 3.62 -20.67
N SER A 142 -1.10 4.51 -19.69
CA SER A 142 -1.42 4.13 -18.32
C SER A 142 -2.81 3.48 -18.22
N GLU A 143 -3.80 4.00 -18.95
CA GLU A 143 -5.15 3.43 -19.09
C GLU A 143 -5.12 2.02 -19.70
N ALA A 144 -4.35 1.82 -20.78
CA ALA A 144 -4.23 0.51 -21.42
C ALA A 144 -3.69 -0.55 -20.44
N MET A 145 -2.74 -0.19 -19.57
CA MET A 145 -2.18 -1.10 -18.57
C MET A 145 -3.15 -1.36 -17.40
N GLY A 146 -3.94 -0.36 -17.00
CA GLY A 146 -5.01 -0.50 -16.00
C GLY A 146 -6.15 -1.38 -16.48
N LEU A 147 -6.64 -1.16 -17.71
CA LEU A 147 -7.66 -2.00 -18.34
C LEU A 147 -7.17 -3.43 -18.59
N PHE A 148 -5.89 -3.61 -18.93
CA PHE A 148 -5.29 -4.94 -19.03
C PHE A 148 -5.32 -5.69 -17.68
N CYS A 149 -5.03 -4.99 -16.58
CA CYS A 149 -5.12 -5.57 -15.24
C CYS A 149 -6.57 -5.93 -14.86
N LEU A 150 -7.54 -5.07 -15.19
CA LEU A 150 -8.97 -5.34 -15.01
C LEU A 150 -9.44 -6.54 -15.84
N MET A 151 -8.98 -6.66 -17.08
CA MET A 151 -9.27 -7.81 -17.94
C MET A 151 -8.77 -9.11 -17.33
N MET A 152 -7.53 -9.14 -16.81
CA MET A 152 -7.00 -10.31 -16.10
C MET A 152 -7.77 -10.61 -14.81
N ALA A 153 -8.19 -9.58 -14.07
CA ALA A 153 -9.01 -9.75 -12.87
C ALA A 153 -10.39 -10.35 -13.19
N PHE A 154 -11.06 -9.90 -14.26
CA PHE A 154 -12.32 -10.49 -14.72
C PHE A 154 -12.16 -11.91 -15.24
N LEU A 155 -11.06 -12.21 -15.95
CA LEU A 155 -10.73 -13.57 -16.35
C LEU A 155 -10.55 -14.47 -15.13
N LEU A 156 -9.84 -14.04 -14.09
CA LEU A 156 -9.67 -14.81 -12.85
C LEU A 156 -10.97 -14.98 -12.06
N LEU A 157 -11.91 -14.03 -12.12
CA LEU A 157 -13.18 -14.05 -11.38
C LEU A 157 -14.28 -14.88 -12.05
N PHE A 158 -14.26 -15.01 -13.39
CA PHE A 158 -15.26 -15.77 -14.14
C PHE A 158 -14.74 -17.10 -14.73
N ALA A 159 -13.42 -17.28 -14.90
CA ALA A 159 -12.86 -18.52 -15.47
C ALA A 159 -12.55 -19.61 -14.42
N PHE A 160 -12.54 -19.26 -13.13
CA PHE A 160 -12.46 -20.18 -11.98
C PHE A 160 -13.66 -19.97 -11.07
#